data_AF-A0A815NAR2-F1
#
_entry.id   AF-A0A815NAR2-F1
#
_cell.length_a   1.000
_cell.length_b   1.000
_cell.length_c   1.000
_cell.angle_alpha   90.00
_cell.angle_beta   90.00
_cell.angle_gamma   90.00
#
_symmetry.space_group_name_H-M   'P 1'
#
loop_
_entity.id
_entity.type
_entity.pdbx_description
1 polymer ?
#
loop_
_entity_poly.entity_id
_entity_poly.type
_entity_poly.pdbx_seq_one_letter_code
_entity_poly.pdbx_strand_id
1 'polypeptide(L)'
;MRGPNDAILKFPFNYKVTFCLYDQTLQQRHIIDSFRPDIKSNSFQRPRSEMNIASGIPKFFPLAMIQQEGNPYVKEDTMFIKIMVDFGDMPKTLLPYALSLNPGLPMHIQQTLVKQEAERRTQQQQQAQQAPTSPVNRPGATGLPQNTETQLPQIFATTSPLNISNDNSNNSNDGSQLG
;
A
#
# COMPACT_ATOMS: atom_id res chain seq x y z
N MET A 1 -23.29 -1.28 -7.61
CA MET A 1 -24.20 -2.42 -7.91
C MET A 1 -25.27 -2.45 -6.84
N ARG A 2 -26.43 -3.00 -7.13
CA ARG A 2 -27.45 -3.26 -6.12
C ARG A 2 -27.00 -4.38 -5.19
N GLY A 3 -27.00 -4.12 -3.89
CA GLY A 3 -26.62 -5.07 -2.85
C GLY A 3 -27.80 -5.54 -2.00
N PRO A 4 -27.71 -6.70 -1.34
CA PRO A 4 -28.77 -7.20 -0.46
C PRO A 4 -28.99 -6.30 0.76
N ASN A 5 -27.98 -5.55 1.18
CA ASN A 5 -28.00 -4.70 2.36
C ASN A 5 -28.24 -3.21 2.03
N ASP A 6 -28.59 -2.86 0.79
CA ASP A 6 -28.77 -1.45 0.36
C ASP A 6 -29.83 -0.69 1.18
N ALA A 7 -30.76 -1.40 1.84
CA ALA A 7 -31.76 -0.78 2.70
C ALA A 7 -31.19 -0.11 3.97
N ILE A 8 -30.00 -0.53 4.42
CA ILE A 8 -29.35 -0.04 5.64
C ILE A 8 -28.05 0.72 5.36
N LEU A 9 -27.64 0.85 4.09
CA LEU A 9 -26.44 1.58 3.70
C LEU A 9 -26.74 3.06 3.46
N LYS A 10 -25.72 3.90 3.68
CA LYS A 10 -25.78 5.34 3.42
C LYS A 10 -25.69 5.64 1.93
N PHE A 11 -26.55 6.54 1.45
CA PHE A 11 -26.51 7.09 0.10
C PHE A 11 -26.61 8.62 0.11
N PRO A 12 -26.05 9.33 -0.89
CA PRO A 12 -25.20 8.78 -1.97
C PRO A 12 -23.87 8.24 -1.43
N PHE A 13 -23.33 7.23 -2.10
CA PHE A 13 -22.02 6.67 -1.80
C PHE A 13 -20.96 7.77 -1.90
N ASN A 14 -20.27 8.06 -0.81
CA ASN A 14 -19.34 9.19 -0.72
C ASN A 14 -17.95 8.82 -0.19
N TYR A 15 -17.62 7.53 -0.17
CA TYR A 15 -16.32 7.03 0.26
C TYR A 15 -15.27 7.23 -0.84
N LYS A 16 -14.05 7.63 -0.46
CA LYS A 16 -12.96 7.81 -1.41
C LYS A 16 -12.63 6.46 -2.06
N VAL A 17 -12.52 6.44 -3.38
CA VAL A 17 -12.17 5.23 -4.15
C VAL A 17 -10.77 5.42 -4.71
N THR A 18 -9.90 4.45 -4.46
CA THR A 18 -8.53 4.43 -4.97
C THR A 18 -8.35 3.26 -5.92
N PHE A 19 -7.79 3.55 -7.09
CA PHE A 19 -7.38 2.59 -8.10
C PHE A 19 -5.87 2.39 -7.98
N CYS A 20 -5.42 1.14 -8.08
CA CYS A 20 -4.02 0.75 -8.11
C CYS A 20 -3.80 -0.22 -9.27
N LEU A 21 -2.94 0.15 -10.22
CA LEU A 21 -2.39 -0.76 -11.23
C LEU A 21 -1.04 -1.27 -10.74
N TYR A 22 -0.91 -2.59 -10.62
CA TYR A 22 0.31 -3.20 -10.12
C TYR A 22 1.43 -3.19 -11.17
N ASP A 23 2.57 -2.65 -10.74
CA ASP A 23 3.88 -2.99 -11.28
C ASP A 23 4.23 -4.42 -10.82
N GLN A 24 4.42 -5.32 -11.79
CA GLN A 24 4.70 -6.74 -11.59
C GLN A 24 6.21 -7.05 -11.49
N THR A 25 7.04 -6.04 -11.24
CA THR A 25 8.48 -6.15 -10.99
C THR A 25 8.81 -6.01 -9.50
N LEU A 26 10.06 -6.27 -9.14
CA LEU A 26 10.54 -6.08 -7.76
C LEU A 26 10.56 -4.61 -7.34
N GLN A 27 10.47 -3.67 -8.29
CA GLN A 27 10.49 -2.23 -8.01
C GLN A 27 9.15 -1.73 -7.44
N GLN A 28 8.04 -2.48 -7.62
CA GLN A 28 6.71 -2.16 -7.08
C GLN A 28 6.26 -0.71 -7.29
N ARG A 29 6.57 -0.12 -8.45
CA ARG A 29 6.17 1.26 -8.81
C ARG A 29 4.74 1.30 -9.33
N HIS A 30 3.81 0.94 -8.44
CA HIS A 30 2.39 0.89 -8.77
C HIS A 30 1.85 2.27 -9.17
N ILE A 31 0.93 2.29 -10.13
CA ILE A 31 0.23 3.51 -10.52
C ILE A 31 -1.02 3.62 -9.67
N ILE A 32 -1.10 4.70 -8.89
CA ILE A 32 -2.15 4.92 -7.90
C ILE A 32 -2.84 6.24 -8.19
N ASP A 33 -4.15 6.21 -8.34
CA ASP A 33 -4.96 7.42 -8.42
C ASP A 33 -6.30 7.21 -7.71
N SER A 34 -6.91 8.29 -7.24
CA SER A 34 -8.10 8.25 -6.39
C SER A 34 -9.06 9.36 -6.74
N PHE A 35 -10.35 9.10 -6.63
CA PHE A 35 -11.38 10.12 -6.70
C PHE A 35 -12.29 10.09 -5.47
N ARG A 36 -12.89 11.23 -5.15
CA ARG A 36 -14.03 11.29 -4.24
C ARG A 36 -15.31 11.34 -5.08
N PRO A 37 -16.27 10.44 -4.84
CA PRO A 37 -17.55 10.45 -5.53
C PRO A 37 -18.24 11.82 -5.48
N ASP A 38 -18.76 12.27 -6.63
CA ASP A 38 -19.63 13.44 -6.67
C ASP A 38 -21.04 13.05 -6.22
N ILE A 39 -21.48 13.58 -5.08
CA ILE A 39 -22.79 13.30 -4.49
C ILE A 39 -23.97 13.73 -5.36
N LYS A 40 -23.74 14.58 -6.38
CA LYS A 40 -24.77 15.00 -7.34
C LYS A 40 -24.89 14.04 -8.53
N SER A 41 -23.91 13.16 -8.74
CA SER A 41 -23.92 12.21 -9.84
C SER A 41 -24.87 11.05 -9.57
N ASN A 42 -25.58 10.60 -10.62
CA ASN A 42 -26.46 9.43 -10.57
C ASN A 42 -25.69 8.12 -10.32
N SER A 43 -24.40 8.07 -10.66
CA SER A 43 -23.56 6.89 -10.48
C SER A 43 -23.43 6.45 -9.01
N PHE A 44 -23.58 7.39 -8.07
CA PHE A 44 -23.37 7.16 -6.64
C PHE A 44 -24.65 7.21 -5.81
N GLN A 45 -25.81 7.40 -6.45
CA GLN A 45 -27.09 7.31 -5.78
C GLN A 45 -27.43 5.86 -5.42
N ARG A 46 -28.46 5.69 -4.59
CA ARG A 46 -29.01 4.36 -4.30
C ARG A 46 -29.38 3.64 -5.60
N PRO A 47 -28.87 2.42 -5.84
CA PRO A 47 -29.18 1.67 -7.06
C PRO A 47 -30.68 1.44 -7.24
N ARG A 48 -31.17 1.74 -8.46
CA ARG A 48 -32.54 1.45 -8.89
C ARG A 48 -32.62 0.25 -9.85
N SER A 49 -31.48 -0.14 -10.39
CA SER A 49 -31.23 -1.27 -11.28
C SER A 49 -30.08 -2.12 -10.73
N GLU A 50 -29.78 -3.26 -11.35
CA GLU A 50 -28.66 -4.14 -10.96
C GLU A 50 -27.31 -3.40 -10.88
N MET A 51 -27.07 -2.48 -11.82
CA MET A 51 -25.85 -1.66 -11.87
C MET A 51 -26.18 -0.18 -11.99
N ASN A 52 -25.34 0.65 -11.37
CA ASN A 52 -25.30 2.09 -11.61
C ASN A 52 -24.39 2.37 -12.82
N ILE A 53 -24.49 3.58 -13.36
CA ILE A 53 -23.55 4.07 -14.38
C ILE A 53 -22.12 4.01 -13.81
N ALA A 54 -21.20 3.46 -14.58
CA ALA A 54 -19.80 3.36 -14.18
C ALA A 54 -19.20 4.75 -13.97
N SER A 55 -18.32 4.88 -12.98
CA SER A 55 -17.56 6.10 -12.73
C SER A 55 -16.16 5.72 -12.28
N GLY A 56 -15.16 6.48 -12.73
CA GLY A 56 -13.76 6.14 -12.59
C GLY A 56 -12.86 7.28 -13.00
N ILE A 57 -11.66 6.94 -13.47
CA ILE A 57 -10.60 7.89 -13.81
C ILE A 57 -10.32 7.77 -15.31
N PRO A 58 -10.90 8.64 -16.17
CA PRO A 58 -10.84 8.47 -17.63
C PRO A 58 -9.43 8.44 -18.22
N LYS A 59 -8.45 9.08 -17.55
CA LYS A 59 -7.04 9.14 -17.96
C LYS A 59 -6.13 8.45 -16.94
N PHE A 60 -6.58 7.30 -16.41
CA PHE A 60 -5.89 6.60 -15.33
C PHE A 60 -4.45 6.21 -15.66
N PHE A 61 -4.21 5.62 -16.83
CA PHE A 61 -2.88 5.22 -17.28
C PHE A 61 -2.74 5.36 -18.80
N PRO A 62 -1.60 5.88 -19.32
CA PRO A 62 -1.42 6.06 -20.76
C PRO A 62 -1.38 4.72 -21.51
N LEU A 63 -2.21 4.57 -22.53
CA LEU A 63 -2.25 3.36 -23.36
C LEU A 63 -0.89 3.04 -24.00
N ALA A 64 -0.15 4.08 -24.43
CA ALA A 64 1.17 3.93 -25.02
C ALA A 64 2.18 3.24 -24.08
N MET A 65 2.04 3.38 -22.76
CA MET A 65 2.91 2.70 -21.78
C MET A 65 2.58 1.21 -21.66
N ILE A 66 1.31 0.82 -21.86
CA ILE A 66 0.90 -0.60 -21.89
C ILE A 66 1.38 -1.27 -23.17
N GLN A 67 1.36 -0.54 -24.29
CA GLN A 67 1.75 -1.08 -25.60
C GLN A 67 3.26 -1.23 -25.78
N GLN A 68 4.06 -0.66 -24.87
CA GLN A 68 5.51 -0.84 -24.87
C GLN A 68 5.87 -2.30 -24.55
N GLU A 69 6.76 -2.86 -25.37
CA GLU A 69 7.35 -4.16 -25.12
C GLU A 69 8.14 -4.14 -23.80
N GLY A 70 7.97 -5.18 -22.98
CA GLY A 70 8.60 -5.27 -21.67
C GLY A 70 8.08 -4.30 -20.62
N ASN A 71 6.89 -3.70 -20.81
CA ASN A 71 6.27 -2.87 -19.78
C ASN A 71 6.07 -3.67 -18.48
N PRO A 72 6.21 -3.03 -17.30
CA PRO A 72 6.16 -3.76 -16.04
C PRO A 72 4.74 -4.10 -15.57
N TYR A 73 3.70 -3.61 -16.24
CA TYR A 73 2.31 -3.67 -15.78
C TYR A 73 1.49 -4.82 -16.40
N VAL A 74 1.94 -5.36 -17.54
CA VAL A 74 1.38 -6.53 -18.20
C VAL A 74 2.47 -7.58 -18.36
N LYS A 75 2.27 -8.75 -17.75
CA LYS A 75 3.13 -9.93 -17.93
C LYS A 75 2.24 -11.11 -18.23
N GLU A 76 2.70 -11.98 -19.14
CA GLU A 76 1.97 -13.20 -19.50
C GLU A 76 0.50 -12.90 -19.86
N ASP A 77 0.29 -11.86 -20.68
CA ASP A 77 -1.03 -11.37 -21.10
C ASP A 77 -1.99 -11.03 -19.95
N THR A 78 -1.46 -10.72 -18.76
CA THR A 78 -2.24 -10.51 -17.55
C THR A 78 -1.85 -9.20 -16.87
N MET A 79 -2.86 -8.45 -16.41
CA MET A 79 -2.72 -7.24 -15.61
C MET A 79 -3.48 -7.35 -14.28
N PHE A 80 -2.98 -6.69 -13.24
CA PHE A 80 -3.65 -6.68 -11.93
C PHE A 80 -4.06 -5.27 -11.55
N ILE A 81 -5.35 -5.10 -11.25
CA ILE A 81 -5.92 -3.84 -10.75
C ILE A 81 -6.56 -4.11 -9.38
N LYS A 82 -6.18 -3.32 -8.38
CA LYS A 82 -6.84 -3.31 -7.06
C LYS A 82 -7.62 -2.03 -6.86
N ILE A 83 -8.86 -2.20 -6.41
CA ILE A 83 -9.73 -1.10 -6.02
C ILE A 83 -9.88 -1.12 -4.50
N MET A 84 -9.65 0.03 -3.88
CA MET A 84 -9.82 0.21 -2.44
C MET A 84 -10.90 1.25 -2.18
N VAL A 85 -11.83 0.92 -1.28
CA VAL A 85 -12.82 1.86 -0.77
C VAL A 85 -12.42 2.25 0.65
N ASP A 86 -12.24 3.55 0.85
CA ASP A 86 -11.79 4.11 2.11
C ASP A 86 -12.98 4.52 2.97
N PHE A 87 -13.26 3.69 3.98
CA PHE A 87 -14.33 3.92 4.96
C PHE A 87 -13.90 4.81 6.14
N GLY A 88 -12.61 5.13 6.27
CA GLY A 88 -12.04 5.83 7.43
C GLY A 88 -11.25 7.10 7.10
N ASP A 89 -11.35 7.59 5.86
CA ASP A 89 -10.57 8.71 5.34
C ASP A 89 -9.04 8.54 5.53
N MET A 90 -8.53 7.34 5.27
CA MET A 90 -7.10 7.01 5.28
C MET A 90 -6.25 8.03 4.48
N PRO A 91 -5.21 8.63 5.11
CA PRO A 91 -4.29 9.55 4.45
C PRO A 91 -3.65 8.95 3.19
N LYS A 92 -3.54 9.73 2.11
CA LYS A 92 -2.91 9.29 0.86
C LYS A 92 -1.46 8.81 1.06
N THR A 93 -0.76 9.37 2.05
CA THR A 93 0.61 9.01 2.41
C THR A 93 0.77 7.59 2.93
N LEU A 94 -0.31 6.96 3.40
CA LEU A 94 -0.32 5.56 3.84
C LEU A 94 -0.69 4.58 2.72
N LEU A 95 -1.15 5.08 1.56
CA LEU A 95 -1.53 4.21 0.43
C LEU A 95 -0.39 3.28 -0.01
N PRO A 96 0.87 3.72 -0.15
CA PRO A 96 1.95 2.82 -0.53
C PRO A 96 2.12 1.65 0.44
N TYR A 97 2.02 1.93 1.75
CA TYR A 97 2.09 0.88 2.78
C TYR A 97 0.89 -0.06 2.72
N ALA A 98 -0.34 0.47 2.65
CA ALA A 98 -1.55 -0.35 2.57
C ALA A 98 -1.59 -1.24 1.30
N LEU A 99 -0.96 -0.78 0.21
CA LEU A 99 -0.90 -1.51 -1.06
C LEU A 99 0.21 -2.56 -1.08
N SER A 100 1.27 -2.41 -0.28
CA SER A 100 2.33 -3.41 -0.15
C SER A 100 2.00 -4.54 0.82
N LEU A 101 0.94 -4.40 1.63
CA LEU A 101 0.46 -5.49 2.49
C LEU A 101 0.07 -6.71 1.66
N ASN A 102 0.39 -7.90 2.16
CA ASN A 102 -0.03 -9.15 1.55
C ASN A 102 -1.57 -9.21 1.50
N PRO A 103 -2.18 -9.27 0.29
CA PRO A 103 -3.64 -9.26 0.15
C PRO A 103 -4.31 -10.50 0.75
N GLY A 104 -3.57 -11.59 0.97
CA GLY A 104 -4.06 -12.81 1.63
C GLY A 104 -4.22 -12.70 3.14
N LEU A 105 -3.77 -11.59 3.75
CA LEU A 105 -4.00 -11.36 5.18
C LEU A 105 -5.49 -11.09 5.45
N PRO A 106 -6.06 -11.58 6.57
CA PRO A 106 -7.41 -11.22 6.97
C PRO A 106 -7.58 -9.70 7.05
N MET A 107 -8.73 -9.20 6.61
CA MET A 107 -8.96 -7.76 6.45
C MET A 107 -8.74 -6.97 7.75
N HIS A 108 -9.18 -7.51 8.89
CA HIS A 108 -8.98 -6.87 10.20
C HIS A 108 -7.48 -6.74 10.57
N ILE A 109 -6.64 -7.69 10.14
CA ILE A 109 -5.19 -7.60 10.33
C ILE A 109 -4.60 -6.50 9.45
N GLN A 110 -5.04 -6.41 8.18
CA GLN A 110 -4.60 -5.32 7.29
C GLN A 110 -4.94 -3.95 7.89
N GLN A 111 -6.15 -3.79 8.46
CA GLN A 111 -6.56 -2.55 9.13
C GLN A 111 -5.71 -2.23 10.35
N THR A 112 -5.42 -3.22 11.21
CA THR A 112 -4.57 -3.02 12.38
C THR A 112 -3.17 -2.56 11.98
N LEU A 113 -2.57 -3.19 10.97
CA LEU A 113 -1.25 -2.81 10.48
C LEU A 113 -1.22 -1.38 9.92
N VAL A 114 -2.21 -1.01 9.09
CA VAL A 114 -2.31 0.37 8.56
C VAL A 114 -2.47 1.39 9.68
N LYS A 115 -3.28 1.08 10.70
CA LYS A 115 -3.50 1.96 11.85
C LYS A 115 -2.20 2.17 12.63
N GLN A 116 -1.45 1.10 12.91
CA GLN A 116 -0.17 1.17 13.60
C GLN A 116 0.87 2.00 12.81
N GLU A 117 0.93 1.84 11.49
CA GLU A 117 1.84 2.64 10.66
C GLU A 117 1.47 4.13 10.66
N ALA A 118 0.17 4.46 10.70
CA ALA A 118 -0.30 5.83 10.85
C ALA A 118 0.22 6.45 12.16
N GLU A 119 0.00 5.75 13.27
CA GLU A 119 0.41 6.19 14.61
C GLU A 119 1.92 6.37 14.71
N ARG A 120 2.70 5.42 14.18
CA ARG A 120 4.17 5.47 14.15
C ARG A 120 4.68 6.72 13.43
N ARG A 121 4.09 7.08 12.28
CA ARG A 121 4.48 8.28 11.52
C ARG A 121 4.13 9.57 12.24
N THR A 122 2.95 9.63 12.88
CA THR A 122 2.54 10.79 13.67
C THR A 122 3.48 11.02 14.85
N GLN A 123 3.89 9.96 15.55
CA GLN A 123 4.84 10.06 16.66
C GLN A 123 6.23 10.57 16.22
N GLN A 124 6.73 10.09 15.08
CA GLN A 124 8.02 10.54 14.54
C GLN A 124 8.02 12.03 14.18
N GLN A 125 6.92 12.55 13.63
CA GLN A 125 6.81 13.98 13.34
C GLN A 125 6.80 14.83 14.61
N GLN A 126 6.13 14.38 15.68
CA GLN A 126 6.09 15.10 16.95
C GLN A 126 7.47 15.15 17.63
N GLN A 127 8.24 14.06 17.59
CA GLN A 127 9.61 14.03 18.14
C GLN A 127 10.56 14.95 17.38
N ALA A 128 10.44 15.03 16.05
CA ALA A 128 11.26 15.93 15.23
C ALA A 128 10.98 17.42 15.48
N GLN A 129 9.79 17.78 15.98
CA GLN A 129 9.38 19.15 16.27
C GLN A 129 9.71 19.62 17.70
N GLN A 130 10.11 18.69 18.59
CA GLN A 130 10.51 19.00 19.98
C GLN A 130 12.04 18.98 20.18
N ALA A 131 12.83 18.83 19.11
CA ALA A 131 14.27 18.97 19.21
C ALA A 131 14.60 20.41 19.67
N PRO A 132 15.31 20.60 20.80
CA PRO A 132 15.60 21.92 21.32
C PRO A 132 16.49 22.65 20.31
N THR A 133 16.01 23.78 19.78
CA THR A 133 16.89 24.76 19.14
C THR A 133 17.80 25.32 20.23
N SER A 134 18.97 24.73 20.44
CA SER A 134 19.99 25.33 21.28
C SER A 134 20.31 26.72 20.72
N PRO A 135 20.33 27.78 21.54
CA PRO A 135 20.75 29.09 21.08
C PRO A 135 22.23 29.00 20.67
N VAL A 136 22.51 29.29 19.40
CA VAL A 136 23.86 29.40 18.85
C VAL A 136 24.58 30.51 19.60
N ASN A 137 25.46 30.13 20.52
CA ASN A 137 26.42 31.04 21.13
C ASN A 137 27.51 31.30 20.09
N ARG A 138 27.61 32.56 19.64
CA ARG A 138 28.61 33.00 18.66
C ARG A 138 29.86 33.51 19.39
N PRO A 139 31.03 32.91 19.16
CA PRO A 139 32.28 33.65 19.12
C PRO A 139 32.80 33.68 17.68
N GLY A 140 33.39 34.82 17.32
CA GLY A 140 33.78 35.13 15.95
C GLY A 140 35.05 34.45 15.43
N ALA A 141 35.25 34.77 14.14
CA ALA A 141 36.49 34.81 13.37
C ALA A 141 37.10 33.52 12.79
N THR A 142 37.15 33.55 11.45
CA THR A 142 38.24 33.12 10.54
C THR A 142 38.58 31.63 10.38
N GLY A 143 38.33 31.12 9.17
CA GLY A 143 38.95 29.90 8.63
C GLY A 143 38.23 29.34 7.39
N LEU A 144 38.76 29.62 6.18
CA LEU A 144 38.59 28.77 4.99
C LEU A 144 39.60 27.60 5.08
N PRO A 145 39.58 26.58 4.19
CA PRO A 145 38.49 25.88 3.49
C PRO A 145 38.63 24.34 3.66
N GLN A 146 37.71 23.50 3.12
CA GLN A 146 38.03 22.29 2.32
C GLN A 146 36.79 21.43 2.01
N ASN A 147 36.79 20.91 0.78
CA ASN A 147 35.87 19.92 0.22
C ASN A 147 35.92 18.59 0.98
N THR A 148 34.79 17.90 1.12
CA THR A 148 34.73 16.42 1.09
C THR A 148 33.31 15.93 0.82
N GLU A 149 33.25 14.80 0.10
CA GLU A 149 32.10 14.15 -0.51
C GLU A 149 30.87 13.94 0.38
N THR A 150 29.69 14.19 -0.20
CA THR A 150 28.41 13.72 0.36
C THR A 150 28.26 12.23 0.04
N GLN A 151 28.58 11.38 1.01
CA GLN A 151 28.32 9.94 0.95
C GLN A 151 26.87 9.67 1.34
N LEU A 152 26.07 9.16 0.39
CA LEU A 152 24.70 8.68 0.63
C LEU A 152 24.73 7.45 1.53
N PRO A 153 23.90 7.36 2.59
CA PRO A 153 23.80 6.13 3.37
C PRO A 153 23.09 5.03 2.57
N GLN A 154 23.81 3.96 2.28
CA GLN A 154 23.29 2.69 1.77
C GLN A 154 22.39 2.05 2.84
N ILE A 155 21.09 1.97 2.57
CA ILE A 155 20.14 1.20 3.35
C ILE A 155 20.30 -0.28 2.96
N PHE A 156 21.10 -1.01 3.73
CA PHE A 156 21.12 -2.47 3.69
C PHE A 156 19.79 -3.02 4.20
N ALA A 157 19.11 -3.78 3.34
CA ALA A 157 18.06 -4.68 3.74
C ALA A 157 18.67 -5.83 4.55
N THR A 158 18.38 -5.90 5.85
CA THR A 158 18.64 -7.10 6.65
C THR A 158 17.39 -7.96 6.66
N THR A 159 17.31 -8.91 5.73
CA THR A 159 16.41 -10.05 5.84
C THR A 159 17.03 -11.05 6.81
N SER A 160 16.46 -11.22 8.00
CA SER A 160 16.75 -12.38 8.83
C SER A 160 15.97 -13.60 8.28
N PRO A 161 16.63 -14.71 7.92
CA PRO A 161 15.92 -15.95 7.64
C PRO A 161 15.54 -16.65 8.94
N LEU A 162 14.26 -17.02 9.08
CA LEU A 162 13.80 -17.95 10.09
C LEU A 162 14.37 -19.34 9.78
N ASN A 163 15.17 -19.84 10.72
CA ASN A 163 15.81 -21.14 10.73
C ASN A 163 14.74 -22.22 10.96
N ILE A 164 14.47 -23.07 9.95
CA ILE A 164 13.69 -24.29 10.13
C ILE A 164 14.69 -25.39 10.49
N SER A 165 14.73 -25.75 11.77
CA SER A 165 15.46 -26.90 12.27
C SER A 165 14.83 -28.18 11.69
N ASN A 166 15.62 -28.92 10.93
CA ASN A 166 15.35 -30.28 10.51
C ASN A 166 15.64 -31.21 11.70
N ASP A 167 14.60 -31.66 12.40
CA ASP A 167 14.72 -32.84 13.27
C ASP A 167 14.42 -34.09 12.45
N ASN A 168 15.50 -34.71 11.97
CA ASN A 168 15.50 -36.05 11.41
C ASN A 168 15.79 -37.03 12.56
N SER A 169 14.76 -37.71 13.06
CA SER A 169 14.94 -38.89 13.90
C SER A 169 14.31 -40.11 13.20
N ASN A 170 15.20 -40.96 12.71
CA ASN A 170 14.94 -42.35 12.40
C ASN A 170 14.23 -43.04 13.57
N ASN A 171 13.19 -43.83 13.29
CA ASN A 171 13.11 -45.12 13.94
C ASN A 171 12.48 -46.19 13.03
N SER A 172 13.09 -47.36 13.12
CA SER A 172 12.90 -48.56 12.31
C SER A 172 11.75 -49.43 12.82
N ASN A 173 11.31 -50.36 11.95
CA ASN A 173 10.65 -51.65 12.21
C ASN A 173 9.29 -51.69 12.93
N ASP A 174 8.26 -52.24 12.28
CA ASP A 174 7.78 -53.65 12.33
C ASP A 174 6.48 -53.70 11.48
N GLY A 175 6.17 -54.66 10.60
CA GLY A 175 6.02 -56.09 10.86
C GLY A 175 4.53 -56.48 10.85
N SER A 176 4.16 -57.51 10.07
CA SER A 176 2.85 -58.24 9.97
C SER A 176 1.73 -57.61 9.10
N GLN A 177 1.37 -58.19 7.94
CA GLN A 177 0.44 -59.32 7.73
C GLN A 177 -0.93 -59.17 8.41
N LEU A 178 -2.01 -59.17 7.61
CA LEU A 178 -3.08 -60.18 7.59
C LEU A 178 -4.34 -59.62 6.87
N GLY A 179 -4.98 -60.46 6.04
CA GLY A 179 -6.40 -60.37 5.69
C GLY A 179 -6.72 -59.88 4.29
#